data_AF-F3Z8W8-F1
#
_entry.id   AF-F3Z8W8-F1
#
_cell.length_a   1.000
_cell.length_b   1.000
_cell.length_c   1.000
_cell.angle_alpha   90.00
_cell.angle_beta   90.00
_cell.angle_gamma   90.00
#
_symmetry.space_group_name_H-M   'P 1'
#
loop_
_entity.id
_entity.type
_entity.pdbx_description
1 polymer ?
#
loop_
_entity_poly.entity_id
_entity_poly.type
_entity_poly.pdbx_seq_one_letter_code
_entity_poly.pdbx_strand_id
1 'polypeptide(L)'
;MKMISVEAPKKSFRSKGYRLEREFSWNLAERFPKLDLGEAAEGEKAVLLVYITNPQRIDMARFAADLLKAAQGGYSSALVGAVGFGTSSAVTFSLMPLWMLAENLSDLSTEILERALERKRENG
;
A
#
# COMPACT_ATOMS: atom_id res chain seq x y z
N MET A 1 -22.31 -29.21 -2.40
CA MET A 1 -21.59 -28.18 -1.62
C MET A 1 -21.45 -26.95 -2.52
N LYS A 2 -22.25 -25.89 -2.32
CA LYS A 2 -22.18 -24.67 -3.16
C LYS A 2 -21.07 -23.79 -2.60
N MET A 3 -20.01 -23.57 -3.38
CA MET A 3 -19.02 -22.55 -3.05
C MET A 3 -19.67 -21.18 -3.19
N ILE A 4 -19.75 -20.46 -2.07
CA ILE A 4 -20.13 -19.04 -2.07
C ILE A 4 -18.89 -18.29 -2.56
N SER A 5 -18.94 -17.81 -3.81
CA SER A 5 -17.92 -16.88 -4.30
C SER A 5 -18.11 -15.57 -3.56
N VAL A 6 -17.24 -15.31 -2.59
CA VAL A 6 -17.19 -14.03 -1.89
C VAL A 6 -16.45 -13.06 -2.80
N GLU A 7 -17.19 -12.36 -3.68
CA GLU A 7 -16.62 -11.23 -4.40
C GLU A 7 -16.28 -10.13 -3.38
N ALA A 8 -15.01 -10.04 -3.00
CA ALA A 8 -14.51 -8.94 -2.21
C ALA A 8 -14.76 -7.63 -2.98
N PRO A 9 -15.37 -6.60 -2.37
CA PRO A 9 -15.63 -5.34 -3.05
C PRO A 9 -14.32 -4.74 -3.55
N LYS A 10 -14.17 -4.62 -4.88
CA LYS A 10 -13.03 -3.98 -5.55
C LYS A 10 -13.13 -2.46 -5.36
N LYS A 11 -12.69 -1.96 -4.20
CA LYS A 11 -12.40 -0.54 -4.04
C LYS A 11 -11.15 -0.21 -4.86
N SER A 12 -11.34 0.29 -6.08
CA SER A 12 -10.25 0.82 -6.90
C SER A 12 -10.16 2.33 -6.73
N PHE A 13 -8.98 2.83 -6.43
CA PHE A 13 -8.70 4.27 -6.37
C PHE A 13 -7.86 4.68 -7.59
N ARG A 14 -8.22 5.77 -8.26
CA ARG A 14 -7.50 6.26 -9.45
C ARG A 14 -6.95 7.66 -9.19
N SER A 15 -5.67 7.83 -9.49
CA SER A 15 -4.97 9.12 -9.46
C SER A 15 -4.39 9.44 -10.83
N LYS A 16 -3.78 10.62 -10.99
CA LYS A 16 -3.02 10.94 -12.20
C LYS A 16 -1.76 10.07 -12.23
N GLY A 17 -1.62 9.26 -13.28
CA GLY A 17 -0.43 8.44 -13.50
C GLY A 17 -0.47 7.04 -12.86
N TYR A 18 -1.37 6.74 -11.93
CA TYR A 18 -1.50 5.40 -11.34
C TYR A 18 -2.92 5.06 -10.85
N ARG A 19 -3.19 3.77 -10.67
CA ARG A 19 -4.40 3.22 -10.03
C ARG A 19 -3.99 2.23 -8.95
N LEU A 20 -4.69 2.26 -7.82
CA LEU A 20 -4.53 1.35 -6.71
C LEU A 20 -5.75 0.43 -6.63
N GLU A 21 -5.51 -0.86 -6.39
CA GLU A 21 -6.56 -1.83 -6.11
C GLU A 21 -6.15 -2.71 -4.93
N ARG A 22 -7.13 -3.19 -4.17
CA ARG A 22 -6.91 -4.24 -3.20
C ARG A 22 -7.02 -5.60 -3.86
N GLU A 23 -6.14 -6.50 -3.47
CA GLU A 23 -6.23 -7.92 -3.74
C GLU A 23 -5.80 -8.71 -2.49
N PHE A 24 -6.10 -10.01 -2.47
CA PHE A 24 -5.59 -10.91 -1.44
C PHE A 24 -4.57 -11.87 -2.02
N SER A 25 -3.58 -12.24 -1.20
CA SER A 25 -2.47 -13.13 -1.56
C SER A 25 -2.93 -14.41 -2.26
N TRP A 26 -3.98 -15.05 -1.78
CA TRP A 26 -4.53 -16.30 -2.35
C TRP A 26 -5.11 -16.15 -3.77
N ASN A 27 -5.48 -14.93 -4.19
CA ASN A 27 -5.98 -14.66 -5.54
C ASN A 27 -4.87 -14.27 -6.52
N LEU A 28 -3.65 -13.96 -6.03
CA LEU A 28 -2.60 -13.40 -6.89
C LEU A 28 -2.07 -14.40 -7.90
N ALA A 29 -1.90 -15.67 -7.52
CA ALA A 29 -1.37 -16.71 -8.40
C ALA A 29 -2.32 -16.99 -9.57
N GLU A 30 -3.63 -16.98 -9.34
CA GLU A 30 -4.64 -17.13 -10.41
C GLU A 30 -4.70 -15.88 -11.30
N ARG A 31 -4.65 -14.69 -10.69
CA ARG A 31 -4.75 -13.42 -11.42
C ARG A 31 -3.49 -13.09 -12.22
N PHE A 32 -2.33 -13.51 -11.75
CA PHE A 32 -1.02 -13.21 -12.33
C PHE A 32 -0.11 -14.45 -12.42
N PRO A 33 -0.49 -15.49 -13.17
CA PRO A 33 0.18 -16.81 -13.16
C PRO A 33 1.60 -16.81 -13.75
N LYS A 34 2.02 -15.69 -14.35
CA LYS A 34 3.35 -15.53 -14.98
C LYS A 34 4.31 -14.66 -14.18
N LEU A 35 3.85 -14.10 -13.05
CA LEU A 35 4.69 -13.26 -12.21
C LEU A 35 5.33 -14.10 -11.12
N ASP A 36 6.60 -13.81 -10.84
CA ASP A 36 7.18 -14.19 -9.55
C ASP A 36 6.62 -13.22 -8.50
N LEU A 37 5.79 -13.76 -7.60
CA LEU A 37 5.07 -12.98 -6.60
C LEU A 37 5.80 -12.95 -5.25
N GLY A 38 6.86 -13.77 -5.08
CA GLY A 38 7.62 -13.90 -3.83
C GLY A 38 6.73 -13.92 -2.58
N GLU A 39 7.12 -13.15 -1.57
CA GLU A 39 6.38 -13.01 -0.30
C GLU A 39 4.96 -12.45 -0.44
N ALA A 40 4.61 -11.81 -1.56
CA ALA A 40 3.27 -11.26 -1.76
C ALA A 40 2.21 -12.36 -1.98
N ALA A 41 2.62 -13.54 -2.46
CA ALA A 41 1.72 -14.70 -2.62
C ALA A 41 1.57 -15.52 -1.32
N GLU A 42 2.33 -15.22 -0.27
CA GLU A 42 2.35 -16.05 0.95
C GLU A 42 1.30 -15.63 1.99
N GLY A 43 0.62 -16.63 2.54
CA GLY A 43 -0.32 -16.48 3.66
C GLY A 43 -1.67 -15.91 3.27
N GLU A 44 -2.39 -15.35 4.25
CA GLU A 44 -3.71 -14.73 4.11
C GLU A 44 -3.63 -13.23 4.37
N LYS A 45 -3.11 -12.48 3.39
CA LYS A 45 -2.79 -11.05 3.57
C LYS A 45 -3.40 -10.19 2.47
N ALA A 46 -3.69 -8.93 2.81
CA ALA A 46 -4.08 -7.92 1.85
C ALA A 46 -2.84 -7.38 1.11
N VAL A 47 -2.93 -7.35 -0.22
CA VAL A 47 -1.87 -6.88 -1.12
C VAL A 47 -2.39 -5.69 -1.93
N LEU A 48 -1.58 -4.64 -2.01
CA LEU A 48 -1.87 -3.45 -2.79
C LEU A 48 -1.39 -3.66 -4.21
N LEU A 49 -2.31 -3.66 -5.17
CA LEU A 49 -1.97 -3.64 -6.58
C LEU A 49 -1.78 -2.20 -7.04
N VAL A 50 -0.61 -1.88 -7.57
CA VAL A 50 -0.28 -0.56 -8.10
C VAL A 50 -0.09 -0.66 -9.61
N TYR A 51 -1.04 -0.09 -10.33
CA TYR A 51 -1.02 0.01 -11.79
C TYR A 51 -0.43 1.36 -12.19
N ILE A 52 0.78 1.37 -12.73
CA ILE A 52 1.37 2.57 -13.32
C ILE A 52 0.78 2.77 -14.71
N THR A 53 -0.01 3.83 -14.86
CA THR A 53 -0.75 4.15 -16.10
C THR A 53 -0.05 5.21 -16.95
N ASN A 54 0.63 6.15 -16.30
CA ASN A 54 1.48 7.14 -16.96
C ASN A 54 2.54 7.63 -15.96
N PRO A 55 3.78 7.10 -16.02
CA PRO A 55 4.84 7.44 -15.08
C PRO A 55 5.16 8.94 -15.01
N GLN A 56 5.10 9.63 -16.15
CA GLN A 56 5.41 11.06 -16.24
C GLN A 56 4.38 11.96 -15.54
N ARG A 57 3.21 11.42 -15.20
CA ARG A 57 2.12 12.15 -14.54
C ARG A 57 1.95 11.78 -13.07
N ILE A 58 2.83 10.95 -12.52
CA ILE A 58 2.77 10.57 -11.11
C ILE A 58 3.20 11.76 -10.27
N ASP A 59 2.30 12.22 -9.42
CA ASP A 59 2.64 13.05 -8.28
C ASP A 59 3.25 12.16 -7.20
N MET A 60 4.58 12.25 -7.04
CA MET A 60 5.33 11.40 -6.12
C MET A 60 4.96 11.64 -4.65
N ALA A 61 4.62 12.87 -4.26
CA ALA A 61 4.24 13.16 -2.89
C ALA A 61 2.89 12.50 -2.55
N ARG A 62 1.92 12.64 -3.46
CA ARG A 62 0.63 11.97 -3.31
C ARG A 62 0.75 10.45 -3.37
N PHE A 63 1.56 9.92 -4.28
CA PHE A 63 1.80 8.49 -4.40
C PHE A 63 2.41 7.91 -3.12
N ALA A 64 3.43 8.56 -2.55
CA ALA A 64 4.01 8.16 -1.26
C ALA A 64 2.98 8.21 -0.12
N ALA A 65 2.16 9.25 -0.06
CA ALA A 65 1.09 9.37 0.94
C ALA A 65 0.05 8.24 0.82
N ASP A 66 -0.30 7.84 -0.41
CA ASP A 66 -1.26 6.75 -0.63
C ASP A 66 -0.65 5.38 -0.29
N LEU A 67 0.65 5.15 -0.53
CA LEU A 67 1.36 3.96 -0.06
C LEU A 67 1.42 3.89 1.48
N LEU A 68 1.65 5.03 2.14
CA LEU A 68 1.68 5.12 3.59
C LEU A 68 0.32 4.77 4.21
N LYS A 69 -0.76 5.34 3.64
CA LYS A 69 -2.14 5.03 4.05
C LYS A 69 -2.49 3.56 3.82
N ALA A 70 -1.99 2.96 2.75
CA ALA A 70 -2.17 1.53 2.53
C ALA A 70 -1.41 0.71 3.59
N ALA A 71 -0.17 1.07 3.92
CA ALA A 71 0.58 0.40 4.98
C ALA A 71 -0.16 0.48 6.34
N GLN A 72 -0.64 1.66 6.72
CA GLN A 72 -1.49 1.87 7.91
C GLN A 72 -2.84 1.14 7.83
N GLY A 73 -3.35 0.93 6.62
CA GLY A 73 -4.58 0.20 6.34
C GLY A 73 -4.44 -1.32 6.38
N GLY A 74 -3.28 -1.85 6.78
CA GLY A 74 -3.04 -3.28 6.96
C GLY A 74 -2.65 -4.05 5.70
N TYR A 75 -2.22 -3.34 4.64
CA TYR A 75 -1.64 -3.98 3.46
C TYR A 75 -0.20 -4.38 3.77
N SER A 76 0.14 -5.66 3.63
CA SER A 76 1.52 -6.14 3.85
C SER A 76 2.39 -5.91 2.61
N SER A 77 1.76 -6.16 1.45
CA SER A 77 2.25 -6.17 0.08
C SER A 77 2.07 -4.89 -0.72
N ALA A 78 3.03 -4.47 -1.55
CA ALA A 78 2.69 -3.79 -2.80
C ALA A 78 3.23 -4.58 -4.01
N LEU A 79 2.36 -4.88 -4.97
CA LEU A 79 2.71 -5.42 -6.29
C LEU A 79 2.55 -4.29 -7.31
N VAL A 80 3.66 -3.84 -7.89
CA VAL A 80 3.72 -2.69 -8.79
C VAL A 80 4.02 -3.12 -10.21
N GLY A 81 3.21 -2.68 -11.17
CA GLY A 81 3.40 -2.99 -12.58
C GLY A 81 2.90 -1.90 -13.51
N ALA A 82 3.50 -1.79 -14.68
CA ALA A 82 2.97 -0.95 -15.76
C ALA A 82 1.66 -1.56 -16.31
N VAL A 83 0.78 -0.69 -16.84
CA VAL A 83 -0.55 -0.99 -17.43
C VAL A 83 -0.79 -2.48 -17.70
N GLY A 84 -1.66 -3.09 -16.90
CA GLY A 84 -2.16 -4.45 -17.11
C GLY A 84 -1.32 -5.58 -16.54
N PHE A 85 -0.20 -5.30 -15.83
CA PHE A 85 0.78 -6.32 -15.44
C PHE A 85 1.16 -7.16 -16.66
N GLY A 86 1.92 -6.56 -17.58
CA GLY A 86 2.50 -7.28 -18.71
C GLY A 86 3.26 -8.53 -18.24
N THR A 87 3.42 -9.51 -19.14
CA THR A 87 3.72 -10.92 -18.87
C THR A 87 4.99 -11.24 -18.06
N SER A 88 5.77 -10.25 -17.59
CA SER A 88 7.09 -10.51 -17.01
C SER A 88 7.61 -9.44 -16.03
N SER A 89 6.95 -8.30 -15.86
CA SER A 89 7.56 -7.16 -15.14
C SER A 89 6.61 -6.55 -14.12
N ALA A 90 6.68 -7.11 -12.92
CA ALA A 90 6.16 -6.50 -11.72
C ALA A 90 7.25 -6.51 -10.64
N VAL A 91 7.21 -5.54 -9.75
CA VAL A 91 8.07 -5.49 -8.57
C VAL A 91 7.18 -5.63 -7.35
N THR A 92 7.53 -6.58 -6.49
CA THR A 92 6.93 -6.73 -5.17
C THR A 92 7.83 -6.11 -4.12
N PHE A 93 7.24 -5.39 -3.17
CA PHE A 93 7.97 -4.98 -1.96
C PHE A 93 7.06 -4.97 -0.74
N SER A 94 7.68 -5.10 0.43
CA SER A 94 7.00 -5.06 1.72
C SER A 94 6.65 -3.63 2.10
N LEU A 95 5.42 -3.42 2.58
CA LEU A 95 4.96 -2.16 3.16
C LEU A 95 5.24 -2.07 4.67
N MET A 96 5.69 -3.16 5.31
CA MET A 96 5.98 -3.16 6.74
C MET A 96 7.02 -2.11 7.17
N PRO A 97 8.14 -1.91 6.44
CA PRO A 97 9.09 -0.85 6.79
C PRO A 97 8.48 0.55 6.71
N LEU A 98 7.60 0.79 5.73
CA LEU A 98 6.87 2.06 5.59
C LEU A 98 5.92 2.29 6.76
N TRP A 99 5.20 1.25 7.19
CA TRP A 99 4.34 1.32 8.36
C TRP A 99 5.13 1.62 9.64
N MET A 100 6.22 0.88 9.90
CA MET A 100 7.07 1.10 11.08
C MET A 100 7.65 2.53 11.12
N LEU A 101 8.07 3.06 9.97
CA LEU A 101 8.54 4.44 9.86
C LEU A 101 7.41 5.44 10.16
N ALA A 102 6.18 5.16 9.73
CA ALA A 102 5.01 6.00 9.99
C ALA A 102 4.70 6.09 11.49
N GLU A 103 4.70 4.95 12.19
CA GLU A 103 4.45 4.87 13.63
C GLU A 103 5.53 5.63 14.40
N ASN A 104 6.81 5.36 14.11
CA ASN A 104 7.93 6.05 14.76
C ASN A 104 7.88 7.58 14.58
N LEU A 105 7.49 8.06 13.40
CA LEU A 105 7.34 9.49 13.15
C LEU A 105 6.12 10.08 13.86
N SER A 106 5.03 9.32 13.97
CA SER A 106 3.83 9.72 14.71
C SER A 106 4.13 9.92 16.19
N ASP A 107 4.84 8.97 16.79
CA ASP A 107 5.26 9.02 18.19
C ASP A 107 6.16 10.24 18.45
N LEU A 108 7.17 10.45 17.59
CA LEU A 108 8.06 11.62 17.68
C LEU A 108 7.30 12.94 17.53
N SER A 109 6.34 13.02 16.62
CA SER A 109 5.54 14.23 16.41
C SER A 109 4.70 14.57 17.64
N THR A 110 4.16 13.54 18.29
CA THR A 110 3.36 13.67 19.51
C THR A 110 4.24 14.18 20.66
N GLU A 111 5.42 13.60 20.85
CA GLU A 111 6.39 14.04 21.87
C GLU A 111 6.82 15.50 21.68
N ILE A 112 7.08 15.93 20.45
CA ILE A 112 7.44 17.33 20.15
C ILE A 112 6.28 18.27 20.47
N LEU A 113 5.05 17.90 20.10
CA LEU A 113 3.86 18.71 20.38
C LEU A 113 3.60 18.83 21.88
N GLU A 114 3.72 17.74 22.63
CA GLU A 114 3.57 17.73 24.09
C GLU A 114 4.60 18.66 24.75
N ARG A 115 5.88 18.54 24.38
CA ARG A 115 6.95 19.43 24.88
C ARG A 115 6.71 20.90 24.53
N ALA A 116 6.18 21.18 23.34
CA ALA A 116 5.86 22.54 22.93
C ALA A 116 4.68 23.12 23.74
N LEU A 117 3.69 22.30 24.07
CA LEU A 117 2.56 22.68 24.91
C LEU A 117 2.99 22.91 26.37
N GLU A 118 3.87 22.08 26.91
CA GLU A 118 4.45 22.25 28.25
C GLU A 118 5.22 23.57 28.35
N ARG A 119 6.10 23.87 27.39
CA ARG A 119 6.84 25.15 27.35
C ARG A 119 5.92 26.37 27.27
N LYS A 120 4.77 26.26 26.61
CA LYS A 120 3.77 27.35 26.58
C LYS A 120 3.06 27.53 27.92
N ARG A 121 2.84 26.45 28.67
CA ARG A 121 2.25 26.50 30.03
C ARG A 121 3.22 27.03 31.07
N GLU A 122 4.52 26.80 30.90
CA GLU A 122 5.54 27.28 31.84
C GLU A 122 5.92 28.75 31.62
N ASN A 123 5.74 29.28 30.41
CA ASN A 123 6.11 30.66 30.04
C ASN A 123 4.91 31.63 29.91
N GLY A 124 3.70 31.20 30.24
CA GLY A 124 2.46 32.00 30.20
C GLY A 124 1.80 32.05 31.56
#